data_AF-A0A0P9F9Q6-F1
#
_entry.id   AF-A0A0P9F9Q6-F1
#
_cell.length_a   1.000
_cell.length_b   1.000
_cell.length_c   1.000
_cell.angle_alpha   90.00
_cell.angle_beta   90.00
_cell.angle_gamma   90.00
#
_symmetry.space_group_name_H-M   'P 1'
#
loop_
_entity.id
_entity.type
_entity.pdbx_description
1 polymer ?
#
loop_
_entity_poly.entity_id
_entity_poly.type
_entity_poly.pdbx_seq_one_letter_code
_entity_poly.pdbx_strand_id
1 'polypeptide(L)'
;MNIAQSHTTQRPAFRWRLAQPLALALSGALGAISGVAFGRGSLGFAWMMFLFGFVWVLIISVALGMWLAVRARLARADWRAGLHIGLASAFPPATVYMAVVALLTAHIPLTNVVFPNGGHALSRPDIALHFPILYCCSLIVSLLSGPLFAA
;
A
#
# COMPACT_ATOMS: atom_id res chain seq x y z
N MET A 1 46.78 -13.29 -16.51
CA MET A 1 45.47 -12.63 -16.36
C MET A 1 44.54 -13.63 -15.70
N ASN A 2 44.30 -13.48 -14.40
CA ASN A 2 43.53 -14.45 -13.59
C ASN A 2 42.35 -13.69 -12.97
N ILE A 3 41.14 -13.96 -13.47
CA ILE A 3 39.89 -13.41 -12.94
C ILE A 3 39.50 -14.26 -11.73
N ALA A 4 40.16 -14.01 -10.60
CA ALA A 4 39.66 -14.42 -9.31
C ALA A 4 38.65 -13.36 -8.84
N GLN A 5 37.47 -13.33 -9.46
CA GLN A 5 36.29 -12.72 -8.88
C GLN A 5 35.87 -13.58 -7.69
N SER A 6 36.53 -13.33 -6.55
CA SER A 6 36.09 -13.81 -5.26
C SER A 6 34.63 -13.40 -5.04
N HIS A 7 33.74 -14.39 -5.01
CA HIS A 7 32.35 -14.30 -4.57
C HIS A 7 32.26 -13.66 -3.18
N THR A 8 32.09 -12.34 -3.10
CA THR A 8 31.86 -11.63 -1.83
C THR A 8 30.68 -10.68 -1.91
N THR A 9 29.49 -11.15 -2.31
CA THR A 9 28.25 -10.35 -2.19
C THR A 9 26.98 -11.20 -2.05
N GLN A 10 27.00 -12.26 -1.24
CA GLN A 10 25.77 -13.02 -0.90
C GLN A 10 25.09 -12.56 0.40
N ARG A 11 25.35 -11.33 0.86
CA ARG A 11 24.62 -10.68 1.98
C ARG A 11 23.57 -9.59 1.64
N PRO A 12 23.22 -9.27 0.38
CA PRO A 12 22.10 -8.37 0.10
C PRO A 12 20.76 -9.08 -0.11
N ALA A 13 20.62 -10.39 -0.28
CA ALA A 13 19.28 -10.95 -0.59
C ALA A 13 18.36 -11.12 0.65
N PHE A 14 18.92 -11.51 1.80
CA PHE A 14 18.13 -11.97 2.95
C PHE A 14 17.44 -10.84 3.74
N ARG A 15 18.08 -9.66 3.84
CA ARG A 15 17.50 -8.50 4.55
C ARG A 15 16.39 -7.78 3.78
N TRP A 16 16.38 -7.93 2.45
CA TRP A 16 15.39 -7.30 1.57
C TRP A 16 14.08 -8.10 1.56
N ARG A 17 14.19 -9.42 1.75
CA ARG A 17 13.06 -10.34 1.91
C ARG A 17 12.24 -10.16 3.20
N LEU A 18 12.71 -9.42 4.21
CA LEU A 18 11.99 -9.21 5.48
C LEU A 18 11.16 -7.92 5.49
N ALA A 19 11.59 -6.87 4.80
CA ALA A 19 10.90 -5.57 4.80
C ALA A 19 9.59 -5.61 4.00
N GLN A 20 9.59 -6.30 2.85
CA GLN A 20 8.39 -6.50 2.04
C GLN A 20 7.28 -7.29 2.76
N PRO A 21 7.53 -8.48 3.36
CA PRO A 21 6.47 -9.20 4.07
C PRO A 21 6.00 -8.48 5.33
N LEU A 22 6.86 -7.71 6.00
CA LEU A 22 6.43 -6.85 7.11
C LEU A 22 5.45 -5.77 6.63
N ALA A 23 5.75 -5.09 5.52
CA ALA A 23 4.86 -4.09 4.93
C ALA A 23 3.53 -4.71 4.48
N LEU A 24 3.56 -5.91 3.91
CA LEU A 24 2.36 -6.68 3.55
C LEU A 24 1.54 -7.06 4.79
N ALA A 25 2.20 -7.55 5.84
CA ALA A 25 1.54 -7.93 7.10
C ALA A 25 0.90 -6.71 7.79
N LEU A 26 1.60 -5.58 7.85
CA LEU A 26 1.06 -4.33 8.39
C LEU A 26 -0.14 -3.83 7.58
N SER A 27 -0.07 -3.91 6.24
CA SER A 27 -1.17 -3.51 5.37
C SER A 27 -2.38 -4.45 5.52
N GLY A 28 -2.13 -5.75 5.68
CA GLY A 28 -3.16 -6.73 6.00
C GLY A 28 -3.80 -6.46 7.37
N ALA A 29 -3.02 -6.12 8.39
CA ALA A 29 -3.54 -5.78 9.72
C ALA A 29 -4.39 -4.49 9.69
N LEU A 30 -3.94 -3.45 8.98
CA LEU A 30 -4.72 -2.23 8.76
C LEU A 30 -6.01 -2.53 8.00
N GLY A 31 -5.95 -3.39 6.98
CA GLY A 31 -7.12 -3.86 6.24
C GLY A 31 -8.09 -4.63 7.14
N ALA A 32 -7.57 -5.45 8.05
CA ALA A 32 -8.37 -6.21 9.00
C ALA A 32 -9.12 -5.30 9.97
N ILE A 33 -8.42 -4.34 10.59
CA ILE A 33 -9.01 -3.34 11.48
C ILE A 33 -10.10 -2.54 10.75
N SER A 34 -9.80 -2.12 9.51
CA SER A 34 -10.74 -1.35 8.69
C SER A 34 -11.98 -2.18 8.32
N GLY A 35 -11.80 -3.44 7.89
CA GLY A 35 -12.90 -4.34 7.52
C GLY A 35 -13.79 -4.72 8.70
N VAL A 36 -13.21 -4.98 9.87
CA VAL A 36 -13.97 -5.26 11.11
C VAL A 36 -14.81 -4.05 11.54
N ALA A 37 -14.34 -2.83 11.31
CA ALA A 37 -15.07 -1.62 11.67
C ALA A 37 -16.45 -1.53 10.97
N PHE A 38 -16.56 -2.01 9.72
CA PHE A 38 -17.84 -2.08 9.00
C PHE A 38 -18.84 -3.08 9.59
N GLY A 39 -18.35 -4.13 10.26
CA GLY A 39 -19.21 -5.14 10.89
C GLY A 39 -19.65 -4.80 12.33
N ARG A 40 -19.07 -3.77 12.97
CA ARG A 40 -19.25 -3.52 14.41
C ARG A 40 -19.46 -2.05 14.80
N GLY A 41 -19.22 -1.10 13.90
CA GLY A 41 -19.15 0.32 14.24
C GLY A 41 -20.20 1.20 13.55
N SER A 42 -20.18 2.49 13.89
CA SER A 42 -20.85 3.54 13.12
C SER A 42 -20.29 3.57 11.69
N LEU A 43 -21.17 3.63 10.69
CA LEU A 43 -20.79 3.64 9.28
C LEU A 43 -19.80 4.76 8.94
N GLY A 44 -20.00 5.95 9.52
CA GLY A 44 -19.10 7.09 9.33
C GLY A 44 -17.70 6.82 9.90
N PHE A 45 -17.62 6.16 11.06
CA PHE A 45 -16.36 5.73 11.65
C PHE A 45 -15.67 4.65 10.81
N ALA A 46 -16.43 3.69 10.28
CA ALA A 46 -15.88 2.63 9.42
C ALA A 46 -15.25 3.20 8.14
N TRP A 47 -15.93 4.15 7.47
CA TRP A 47 -15.39 4.85 6.31
C TRP A 47 -14.17 5.72 6.63
N MET A 48 -14.18 6.40 7.77
CA MET A 48 -13.02 7.15 8.24
C MET A 48 -11.82 6.23 8.47
N MET A 49 -12.02 5.09 9.17
CA MET A 49 -10.98 4.09 9.41
C MET A 49 -10.46 3.47 8.10
N PHE A 50 -11.33 3.25 7.13
CA PHE A 50 -10.96 2.76 5.80
C PHE A 50 -10.03 3.74 5.07
N LEU A 51 -10.44 5.00 4.94
CA LEU A 51 -9.62 6.01 4.26
C LEU A 51 -8.30 6.26 5.01
N PHE A 52 -8.36 6.35 6.33
CA PHE A 52 -7.18 6.54 7.17
C PHE A 52 -6.21 5.36 7.07
N GLY A 53 -6.72 4.13 7.11
CA GLY A 53 -5.93 2.92 6.92
C GLY A 53 -5.25 2.88 5.56
N PHE A 54 -5.98 3.26 4.50
CA PHE A 54 -5.42 3.35 3.15
C PHE A 54 -4.29 4.40 3.05
N VAL A 55 -4.46 5.58 3.64
CA VAL A 55 -3.40 6.60 3.70
C VAL A 55 -2.16 6.07 4.42
N TRP A 56 -2.33 5.32 5.52
CA TRP A 56 -1.20 4.67 6.19
C TRP A 56 -0.47 3.65 5.32
N VAL A 57 -1.19 2.87 4.53
CA VAL A 57 -0.59 1.94 3.57
C VAL A 57 0.26 2.67 2.55
N LEU A 58 -0.17 3.85 2.08
CA LEU A 58 0.63 4.69 1.19
C LEU A 58 1.90 5.19 1.88
N ILE A 59 1.82 5.65 3.13
CA ILE A 59 3.00 6.08 3.91
C ILE A 59 4.00 4.93 4.08
N ILE A 60 3.53 3.73 4.46
CA ILE A 60 4.36 2.53 4.59
C ILE A 60 5.04 2.19 3.26
N SER A 61 4.30 2.31 2.17
CA SER A 61 4.78 2.03 0.81
C SER A 61 5.87 3.00 0.34
N VAL A 62 5.72 4.29 0.64
CA VAL A 62 6.72 5.32 0.36
C VAL A 62 7.96 5.12 1.23
N ALA A 63 7.79 4.85 2.53
CA ALA A 63 8.90 4.58 3.44
C ALA A 63 9.69 3.33 3.01
N LEU A 64 8.99 2.28 2.58
CA LEU A 64 9.62 1.09 2.00
C LEU A 64 10.38 1.45 0.71
N GLY A 65 9.78 2.24 -0.18
CA GLY A 65 10.43 2.73 -1.39
C GLY A 65 11.72 3.52 -1.10
N MET A 66 11.68 4.45 -0.15
CA MET A 66 12.85 5.23 0.33
C MET A 66 13.95 4.32 0.85
N TRP A 67 13.59 3.36 1.71
CA TRP A 67 14.53 2.43 2.29
C TRP A 67 15.21 1.55 1.22
N LEU A 68 14.45 1.06 0.25
CA LEU A 68 14.95 0.26 -0.86
C LEU A 68 15.86 1.10 -1.77
N ALA A 69 15.48 2.33 -2.09
CA ALA A 69 16.27 3.26 -2.91
C ALA A 69 17.63 3.59 -2.26
N VAL A 70 17.64 3.96 -0.98
CA VAL A 70 18.87 4.25 -0.22
C VAL A 70 19.81 3.05 -0.21
N ARG A 71 19.28 1.84 0.00
CA ARG A 71 20.10 0.64 0.05
C ARG A 71 20.58 0.16 -1.32
N ALA A 72 19.82 0.43 -2.38
CA ALA A 72 20.20 0.09 -3.73
C ALA A 72 21.32 1.01 -4.26
N ARG A 73 21.65 2.08 -3.53
CA ARG A 73 22.63 3.11 -3.93
C ARG A 73 22.36 3.57 -5.36
N LEU A 74 21.09 3.86 -5.66
CA LEU A 74 20.70 4.34 -6.98
C LEU A 74 21.57 5.53 -7.38
N ALA A 75 22.12 5.48 -8.59
CA ALA A 75 22.84 6.61 -9.13
C ALA A 75 21.89 7.81 -9.20
N ARG A 76 22.37 8.99 -8.78
CA ARG A 76 21.64 10.26 -8.99
C ARG A 76 21.28 10.33 -10.47
N ALA A 77 20.00 10.59 -10.77
CA ALA A 77 19.38 10.61 -12.10
C ALA A 77 18.79 9.29 -12.67
N ASP A 78 18.85 8.14 -11.98
CA ASP A 78 18.14 6.91 -12.41
C ASP A 78 16.64 6.92 -12.02
N TRP A 79 15.91 7.91 -12.53
CA TRP A 79 14.48 8.13 -12.28
C TRP A 79 13.61 6.91 -12.65
N ARG A 80 14.03 6.12 -13.65
CA ARG A 80 13.36 4.88 -14.07
C ARG A 80 13.41 3.82 -12.97
N ALA A 81 14.57 3.62 -12.35
CA ALA A 81 14.74 2.66 -11.27
C ALA A 81 13.99 3.10 -10.00
N GLY A 82 13.98 4.42 -9.71
CA GLY A 82 13.15 4.99 -8.64
C GLY A 82 11.65 4.76 -8.84
N LEU A 83 11.14 4.96 -10.05
CA LEU A 83 9.74 4.67 -10.40
C LEU A 83 9.40 3.19 -10.27
N HIS A 84 10.26 2.30 -10.75
CA HIS A 84 10.05 0.85 -10.62
C HIS A 84 10.00 0.41 -9.15
N ILE A 85 10.89 0.96 -8.30
CA ILE A 85 10.89 0.67 -6.86
C ILE A 85 9.63 1.22 -6.20
N GLY A 86 9.21 2.45 -6.50
CA GLY A 86 7.99 3.05 -5.96
C GLY A 86 6.74 2.25 -6.33
N LEU A 87 6.60 1.86 -7.60
CA LEU A 87 5.49 1.04 -8.06
C LEU A 87 5.49 -0.35 -7.39
N ALA A 88 6.65 -0.99 -7.29
CA ALA A 88 6.79 -2.29 -6.65
C ALA A 88 6.59 -2.24 -5.12
N SER A 89 6.79 -1.09 -4.49
CA SER A 89 6.61 -0.91 -3.04
C SER A 89 5.20 -0.48 -2.66
N ALA A 90 4.43 0.16 -3.56
CA ALA A 90 3.07 0.62 -3.27
C ALA A 90 1.96 -0.31 -3.72
N PHE A 91 2.14 -0.99 -4.86
CA PHE A 91 1.08 -1.82 -5.41
C PHE A 91 0.74 -3.04 -4.54
N PRO A 92 1.72 -3.86 -4.08
CA PRO A 92 1.40 -5.04 -3.28
C PRO A 92 0.75 -4.71 -1.92
N PRO A 93 1.24 -3.74 -1.12
CA PRO A 93 0.60 -3.33 0.14
C PRO A 93 -0.84 -2.84 -0.04
N ALA A 94 -1.10 -1.97 -1.02
CA ALA A 94 -2.44 -1.46 -1.31
C ALA A 94 -3.40 -2.58 -1.73
N THR A 95 -2.93 -3.53 -2.54
CA THR A 95 -3.72 -4.68 -2.97
C THR A 95 -4.08 -5.59 -1.79
N VAL A 96 -3.12 -5.89 -0.90
CA VAL A 96 -3.38 -6.71 0.30
C VAL A 96 -4.37 -6.02 1.22
N TYR A 97 -4.21 -4.71 1.45
CA TYR A 97 -5.16 -3.93 2.24
C TYR A 97 -6.58 -4.05 1.70
N MET A 98 -6.77 -3.80 0.40
CA MET A 98 -8.08 -3.87 -0.26
C MET A 98 -8.67 -5.28 -0.25
N ALA A 99 -7.85 -6.31 -0.50
CA ALA A 99 -8.31 -7.70 -0.48
C ALA A 99 -8.80 -8.11 0.92
N VAL A 100 -8.10 -7.72 1.98
CA VAL A 100 -8.53 -8.04 3.36
C VAL A 100 -9.83 -7.30 3.70
N VAL A 101 -9.95 -6.02 3.37
CA VAL A 101 -11.20 -5.27 3.58
C VAL A 101 -12.35 -5.91 2.80
N ALA A 102 -12.12 -6.29 1.54
CA ALA A 102 -13.11 -6.95 0.70
C ALA A 102 -13.61 -8.26 1.32
N LEU A 103 -12.68 -9.11 1.77
CA LEU A 103 -13.02 -10.41 2.38
C LEU A 103 -13.82 -10.23 3.67
N LEU A 104 -13.42 -9.28 4.52
CA LEU A 104 -14.09 -9.05 5.80
C LEU A 104 -15.45 -8.36 5.64
N THR A 105 -15.66 -7.59 4.58
CA THR A 105 -16.93 -6.92 4.29
C THR A 105 -17.80 -7.70 3.29
N ALA A 106 -17.34 -8.86 2.81
CA ALA A 106 -18.02 -9.66 1.78
C ALA A 106 -19.46 -10.05 2.15
N HIS A 107 -19.72 -10.26 3.43
CA HIS A 107 -21.04 -10.64 3.96
C HIS A 107 -22.04 -9.47 4.08
N ILE A 108 -21.57 -8.21 4.01
CA ILE A 108 -22.40 -7.02 4.16
C ILE A 108 -23.05 -6.70 2.80
N PRO A 109 -24.38 -6.59 2.67
CA PRO A 109 -25.01 -6.25 1.40
C PRO A 109 -24.62 -4.82 0.98
N LEU A 110 -24.32 -4.62 -0.30
CA LEU A 110 -23.96 -3.30 -0.83
C LEU A 110 -25.24 -2.46 -1.01
N THR A 111 -25.47 -1.50 -0.13
CA THR A 111 -26.65 -0.63 -0.12
C THR A 111 -26.24 0.80 0.16
N ASN A 112 -27.04 1.77 -0.28
CA ASN A 112 -26.86 3.17 0.06
C ASN A 112 -27.56 3.48 1.40
N VAL A 113 -26.81 4.03 2.36
CA VAL A 113 -27.30 4.38 3.69
C VAL A 113 -27.38 5.89 3.79
N VAL A 114 -28.55 6.39 4.18
CA VAL A 114 -28.77 7.82 4.42
C VAL A 114 -28.53 8.12 5.89
N PHE A 115 -27.62 9.04 6.18
CA PHE A 115 -27.33 9.51 7.51
C PHE A 115 -28.38 10.52 7.99
N PRO A 116 -28.55 10.71 9.31
CA PRO A 116 -29.48 11.70 9.86
C PRO A 116 -29.21 13.15 9.44
N ASN A 117 -27.97 13.45 9.02
CA ASN A 117 -27.56 14.76 8.50
C ASN A 117 -27.82 14.93 6.99
N GLY A 118 -28.50 13.99 6.34
CA GLY A 118 -28.77 13.99 4.90
C GLY A 118 -27.59 13.51 4.04
N GLY A 119 -26.47 13.10 4.64
CA GLY A 119 -25.36 12.50 3.91
C GLY A 119 -25.69 11.10 3.39
N HIS A 120 -25.03 10.70 2.30
CA HIS A 120 -25.15 9.35 1.73
C HIS A 120 -23.80 8.63 1.78
N ALA A 121 -23.79 7.36 2.15
CA ALA A 121 -22.62 6.51 2.02
C ALA A 121 -23.02 5.06 1.75
N LEU A 122 -22.14 4.32 1.09
CA LEU A 122 -22.35 2.89 0.88
C LEU A 122 -22.14 2.12 2.21
N SER A 123 -22.91 1.07 2.42
CA SER A 123 -22.83 0.18 3.59
C SER A 123 -21.47 -0.50 3.76
N ARG A 124 -20.72 -0.65 2.66
CA ARG A 124 -19.35 -1.14 2.58
C ARG A 124 -18.64 -0.53 1.36
N PRO A 125 -17.31 -0.64 1.25
CA PRO A 125 -16.61 -0.24 0.05
C PRO A 125 -17.00 -1.11 -1.14
N ASP A 126 -17.42 -0.49 -2.25
CA ASP A 126 -17.57 -1.19 -3.52
C ASP A 126 -16.18 -1.40 -4.15
N ILE A 127 -15.60 -2.56 -3.94
CA ILE A 127 -14.23 -2.83 -4.38
C ILE A 127 -14.06 -2.68 -5.89
N ALA A 128 -15.08 -2.94 -6.71
CA ALA A 128 -14.99 -2.75 -8.16
C ALA A 128 -14.88 -1.28 -8.55
N LEU A 129 -15.58 -0.39 -7.85
CA LEU A 129 -15.53 1.05 -8.09
C LEU A 129 -14.35 1.75 -7.38
N HIS A 130 -14.02 1.32 -6.16
CA HIS A 130 -13.02 1.98 -5.33
C HIS A 130 -11.59 1.50 -5.65
N PHE A 131 -11.41 0.25 -6.07
CA PHE A 131 -10.08 -0.28 -6.41
C PHE A 131 -9.38 0.54 -7.50
N PRO A 132 -10.00 0.89 -8.65
CA PRO A 132 -9.37 1.72 -9.67
C PRO A 132 -8.95 3.10 -9.16
N ILE A 133 -9.79 3.74 -8.34
CA ILE A 133 -9.52 5.07 -7.78
C ILE A 133 -8.33 5.02 -6.83
N LEU A 134 -8.35 4.07 -5.90
CA LEU A 134 -7.28 3.90 -4.91
C LEU A 134 -5.99 3.41 -5.56
N TYR A 135 -6.09 2.61 -6.62
CA TYR A 135 -4.98 2.23 -7.47
C TYR A 135 -4.37 3.46 -8.17
N CYS A 136 -5.17 4.33 -8.78
CA CYS A 136 -4.67 5.58 -9.33
C CYS A 136 -3.98 6.45 -8.28
N CYS A 137 -4.53 6.55 -7.06
CA CYS A 137 -3.89 7.26 -5.96
C CYS A 137 -2.52 6.67 -5.58
N SER A 138 -2.40 5.33 -5.50
CA SER A 138 -1.12 4.69 -5.18
C SER A 138 -0.09 4.85 -6.30
N LEU A 139 -0.52 4.85 -7.57
CA LEU A 139 0.33 5.18 -8.72
C LEU A 139 0.83 6.62 -8.65
N ILE A 140 -0.05 7.60 -8.37
CA ILE A 140 0.33 9.01 -8.25
C ILE A 140 1.35 9.19 -7.13
N VAL A 141 1.12 8.60 -5.96
CA VAL A 141 2.08 8.67 -4.84
C VAL A 141 3.42 8.03 -5.21
N SER A 142 3.42 6.92 -5.94
CA SER A 142 4.64 6.28 -6.45
C SER A 142 5.38 7.15 -7.47
N LEU A 143 4.63 7.84 -8.34
CA LEU A 143 5.14 8.79 -9.32
C LEU A 143 5.74 10.04 -8.67
N LEU A 144 5.10 10.57 -7.63
CA LEU A 144 5.59 11.75 -6.90
C LEU A 144 6.77 11.43 -5.97
N SER A 145 6.84 10.21 -5.46
CA SER A 145 7.99 9.76 -4.66
C SER A 145 9.19 9.35 -5.52
N GLY A 146 8.98 8.95 -6.77
CA GLY A 146 10.04 8.67 -7.75
C GLY A 146 11.14 9.75 -7.84
N PRO A 147 10.79 11.04 -8.05
CA PRO A 147 11.71 12.17 -8.04
C PRO A 147 12.48 12.35 -6.73
N LEU A 148 11.84 12.08 -5.58
CA LEU A 148 12.49 12.14 -4.27
C LEU A 148 13.60 11.08 -4.12
N PHE A 149 13.56 10.01 -4.93
CA PHE A 149 14.62 8.98 -4.95
C PHE A 149 15.79 9.31 -5.88
N ALA A 150 15.62 10.25 -6.81
CA ALA A 150 16.61 10.59 -7.83
C ALA A 150 17.49 11.81 -7.47
N ALA A 151 17.09 12.61 -6.47
CA ALA A 151 17.79 13.79 -5.94
C ALA A 151 18.78 13.41 -4.81
#